data_AF-A0A0F7H0A4-F1
#
_entry.id   AF-A0A0F7H0A4-F1
#
_cell.length_a   1.000
_cell.length_b   1.000
_cell.length_c   1.000
_cell.angle_alpha   90.00
_cell.angle_beta   90.00
_cell.angle_gamma   90.00
#
_symmetry.space_group_name_H-M   'P 1'
#
loop_
_entity.id
_entity.type
_entity.pdbx_description
1 polymer ?
#
loop_
_entity_poly.entity_id
_entity_poly.type
_entity_poly.pdbx_seq_one_letter_code
_entity_poly.pdbx_strand_id
1 'polypeptide(L)'
;MSEEIDLTGDGGVIKTIVRHAKADADAPTTDTPVVDVHYEGILAETGEVFDTTHEDNTIFSFEIGKGSVIKSWDIALRTMKVGEIAKIKCMPDYGYGSAGSPPDIPPNATLIFEVELVACRARKSSNLGSASEERTRLEELKKQREIAAATKEEEKKKREEAKAAAAARIQAKLGSKKVQGKGKGKAK
;
A
#
# COMPACT_ATOMS: atom_id res chain seq x y z
N MET A 1 -18.71 28.74 11.01
CA MET A 1 -18.67 28.60 12.48
C MET A 1 -18.37 27.15 12.73
N SER A 2 -17.22 26.81 13.30
CA SER A 2 -16.86 25.43 13.61
C SER A 2 -17.71 24.93 14.77
N GLU A 3 -18.42 23.83 14.57
CA GLU A 3 -19.24 23.20 15.61
C GLU A 3 -18.33 22.37 16.52
N GLU A 4 -18.27 22.74 17.80
CA GLU A 4 -17.54 22.02 18.85
C GLU A 4 -18.53 21.21 19.69
N ILE A 5 -18.22 19.93 19.89
CA ILE A 5 -19.11 18.95 20.51
C ILE A 5 -18.30 18.18 21.54
N ASP A 6 -18.75 18.22 22.80
CA ASP A 6 -18.26 17.32 23.84
C ASP A 6 -18.92 15.94 23.69
N LEU A 7 -18.14 14.96 23.28
CA LEU A 7 -18.64 13.61 22.99
C LEU A 7 -18.75 12.74 24.24
N THR A 8 -18.08 13.11 25.33
CA THR A 8 -18.06 12.34 26.58
C THR A 8 -18.84 13.03 27.70
N GLY A 9 -19.09 14.33 27.57
CA GLY A 9 -19.82 15.16 28.54
C GLY A 9 -18.99 15.57 29.76
N ASP A 10 -17.75 15.09 29.85
CA ASP A 10 -16.76 15.42 30.87
C ASP A 10 -15.59 16.24 30.32
N GLY A 11 -15.66 16.68 29.06
CA GLY A 11 -14.59 17.38 28.35
C GLY A 11 -13.41 16.51 27.93
N GLY A 12 -13.50 15.19 28.11
CA GLY A 12 -12.46 14.22 27.79
C GLY A 12 -12.17 14.08 26.29
N VAL A 13 -13.23 14.10 25.47
CA VAL A 13 -13.13 14.03 24.00
C VAL A 13 -13.99 15.12 23.38
N ILE A 14 -13.31 16.17 22.91
CA ILE A 14 -13.97 17.28 22.22
C ILE A 14 -13.72 17.14 20.71
N LYS A 15 -14.79 17.15 19.93
CA LYS A 15 -14.73 17.10 18.46
C LYS A 15 -15.14 18.45 17.89
N THR A 16 -14.34 18.98 16.99
CA THR A 16 -14.63 20.20 16.22
C THR A 16 -14.68 19.84 14.74
N ILE A 17 -15.82 20.05 14.07
CA ILE A 17 -15.92 19.75 12.64
C ILE A 17 -15.22 20.87 11.85
N VAL A 18 -14.20 20.49 11.08
CA VAL A 18 -13.44 21.38 10.19
C VAL A 18 -14.09 21.41 8.81
N ARG A 19 -14.47 20.24 8.30
CA ARG A 19 -15.17 20.09 7.02
C ARG A 19 -16.27 19.05 7.17
N HIS A 20 -17.50 19.45 6.89
CA HIS A 20 -18.62 18.51 6.87
C HIS A 20 -18.50 17.55 5.68
N ALA A 21 -18.92 16.31 5.91
CA ALA A 21 -19.20 15.36 4.84
C ALA A 21 -20.42 15.80 4.00
N LYS A 22 -20.63 15.12 2.88
CA LYS A 22 -21.85 15.25 2.09
C LYS A 22 -23.06 14.75 2.90
N ALA A 23 -24.25 15.26 2.58
CA ALA A 23 -25.47 14.93 3.32
C ALA A 23 -25.80 13.42 3.30
N ASP A 24 -25.51 12.78 2.17
CA ASP A 24 -25.71 11.35 1.87
C ASP A 24 -24.48 10.48 2.19
N ALA A 25 -23.45 11.04 2.81
CA ALA A 25 -22.25 10.29 3.16
C ALA A 25 -22.53 9.23 4.22
N ASP A 26 -21.90 8.07 4.03
CA ASP A 26 -21.95 6.94 4.95
C ASP A 26 -21.26 7.26 6.28
N ALA A 27 -21.73 6.63 7.35
CA ALA A 27 -21.07 6.59 8.65
C ALA A 27 -20.62 5.16 8.97
N PRO A 28 -19.62 4.96 9.86
CA PRO A 28 -19.26 3.64 10.32
C PRO A 28 -20.45 2.94 10.99
N THR A 29 -20.75 1.71 10.58
CA THR A 29 -21.83 0.89 11.16
C THR A 29 -21.30 -0.46 11.64
N THR A 30 -22.16 -1.28 12.24
CA THR A 30 -21.82 -2.67 12.58
C THR A 30 -21.47 -3.52 11.36
N ASP A 31 -22.04 -3.20 10.19
CA ASP A 31 -21.77 -3.92 8.94
C ASP A 31 -20.51 -3.41 8.24
N THR A 32 -20.13 -2.15 8.50
CA THR A 32 -18.93 -1.48 7.97
C THR A 32 -18.01 -0.94 9.08
N PRO A 33 -17.54 -1.80 10.01
CA PRO A 33 -16.86 -1.33 11.22
C PRO A 33 -15.39 -0.96 10.99
N VAL A 34 -14.83 -1.31 9.82
CA VAL A 34 -13.45 -0.99 9.48
C VAL A 34 -13.41 0.37 8.82
N VAL A 35 -12.63 1.28 9.37
CA VAL A 35 -12.46 2.62 8.83
C VAL A 35 -11.06 2.81 8.28
N ASP A 36 -10.99 3.64 7.26
CA ASP A 36 -9.76 4.08 6.64
C ASP A 36 -9.66 5.60 6.87
N VAL A 37 -8.56 6.08 7.44
CA VAL A 37 -8.39 7.49 7.82
C VAL A 37 -7.06 8.06 7.35
N HIS A 38 -7.06 9.36 7.07
CA HIS A 38 -5.88 10.19 7.14
C HIS A 38 -5.90 10.98 8.44
N TYR A 39 -4.74 11.19 9.04
CA TYR A 39 -4.61 12.01 10.23
C TYR A 39 -3.24 12.67 10.37
N GLU A 40 -3.24 13.69 11.22
CA GLU A 40 -2.08 14.32 11.83
C GLU A 40 -2.32 14.46 13.34
N GLY A 41 -1.38 13.96 14.14
CA GLY A 41 -1.38 14.01 15.60
C GLY A 41 -0.39 15.04 16.12
N ILE A 42 -0.88 15.95 16.96
CA ILE A 42 -0.12 17.06 17.53
C ILE A 42 -0.23 17.08 19.05
N LEU A 43 0.87 17.41 19.72
CA LEU A 43 0.90 17.68 21.16
C LEU A 43 0.24 19.05 21.41
N ALA A 44 -0.81 19.09 22.24
CA ALA A 44 -1.56 20.33 22.45
C ALA A 44 -0.74 21.43 23.14
N GLU A 45 0.25 21.04 23.96
CA GLU A 45 1.07 21.98 24.71
C GLU A 45 2.13 22.67 23.85
N THR A 46 2.79 21.93 22.95
CA THR A 46 3.90 22.43 22.14
C THR A 46 3.50 22.75 20.71
N GLY A 47 2.41 22.14 20.21
CA GLY A 47 2.02 22.17 18.80
C GLY A 47 2.87 21.29 17.90
N GLU A 48 3.74 20.44 18.47
CA GLU A 48 4.63 19.56 17.72
C GLU A 48 3.86 18.35 17.17
N VAL A 49 4.07 18.05 15.88
CA VAL A 49 3.53 16.85 15.23
C VAL A 49 4.36 15.65 15.68
N PHE A 50 3.71 14.66 16.29
CA PHE A 50 4.38 13.43 16.72
C PHE A 50 4.12 12.26 15.77
N ASP A 51 3.05 12.31 14.97
CA ASP A 51 2.69 11.26 14.03
C ASP A 51 1.76 11.80 12.93
N THR A 52 1.96 11.38 11.68
CA THR A 52 1.16 11.83 10.53
C THR A 52 1.18 10.83 9.38
N THR A 53 0.05 10.73 8.69
CA THR A 53 -0.09 9.91 7.48
C THR A 53 0.15 10.68 6.18
N HIS A 54 0.19 12.01 6.26
CA HIS A 54 0.29 12.88 5.08
C HIS A 54 1.68 12.86 4.43
N GLU A 55 2.74 12.62 5.21
CA GLU A 55 4.11 12.59 4.68
C GLU A 55 4.33 11.43 3.69
N ASP A 56 3.84 10.24 4.05
CA ASP A 56 4.02 9.03 3.24
C ASP A 56 2.81 8.71 2.35
N ASN A 57 1.76 9.54 2.37
CA ASN A 57 0.46 9.30 1.74
C ASN A 57 -0.11 7.90 2.08
N THR A 58 0.10 7.46 3.32
CA THR A 58 -0.40 6.17 3.80
C THR A 58 -1.82 6.31 4.33
N ILE A 59 -2.62 5.25 4.25
CA ILE A 59 -3.94 5.18 4.87
C ILE A 59 -3.80 4.32 6.13
N PHE A 60 -4.27 4.84 7.25
CA PHE A 60 -4.36 4.04 8.47
C PHE A 60 -5.73 3.38 8.57
N SER A 61 -5.74 2.05 8.64
CA SER A 61 -6.97 1.25 8.70
C SER A 61 -7.09 0.51 10.02
N PHE A 62 -8.25 0.59 10.66
CA PHE A 62 -8.53 -0.16 11.89
C PHE A 62 -10.04 -0.41 12.07
N GLU A 63 -10.39 -1.28 13.01
CA GLU A 63 -11.79 -1.56 13.36
C GLU A 63 -12.22 -0.70 14.56
N ILE A 64 -13.29 0.10 14.41
CA ILE A 64 -13.81 0.97 15.47
C ILE A 64 -14.54 0.17 16.54
N GLY A 65 -14.33 0.53 17.80
CA GLY A 65 -15.07 0.01 18.95
C GLY A 65 -14.54 -1.32 19.47
N LYS A 66 -13.31 -1.67 19.13
CA LYS A 66 -12.60 -2.86 19.63
C LYS A 66 -11.49 -2.51 20.61
N GLY A 67 -11.24 -1.23 20.88
CA GLY A 67 -10.09 -0.80 21.67
C GLY A 67 -8.76 -1.10 20.99
N SER A 68 -8.74 -1.20 19.65
CA SER A 68 -7.51 -1.35 18.86
C SER A 68 -6.75 -0.04 18.70
N VAL A 69 -7.39 1.07 19.03
CA VAL A 69 -6.85 2.44 19.04
C VAL A 69 -7.17 3.10 20.38
N ILE A 70 -6.66 4.30 20.61
CA ILE A 70 -6.97 5.10 21.80
C ILE A 70 -8.48 5.37 21.90
N LYS A 71 -8.98 5.50 23.14
CA LYS A 71 -10.42 5.60 23.42
C LYS A 71 -11.06 6.79 22.70
N SER A 72 -10.35 7.92 22.61
CA SER A 72 -10.85 9.12 21.94
C SER A 72 -11.20 8.87 20.47
N TRP A 73 -10.41 8.06 19.76
CA TRP A 73 -10.67 7.70 18.38
C TRP A 73 -11.89 6.78 18.25
N ASP A 74 -12.00 5.76 19.11
CA ASP A 74 -13.14 4.85 19.13
C ASP A 74 -14.48 5.57 19.39
N ILE A 75 -14.44 6.67 20.15
CA ILE A 75 -15.59 7.55 20.44
C ILE A 75 -15.84 8.50 19.27
N ALA A 76 -14.83 9.27 18.87
CA ALA A 76 -14.99 10.37 17.92
C ALA A 76 -15.31 9.90 16.51
N LEU A 77 -14.59 8.90 15.99
CA LEU A 77 -14.75 8.47 14.60
C LEU A 77 -16.08 7.78 14.34
N ARG A 78 -16.72 7.22 15.37
CA ARG A 78 -18.10 6.70 15.28
C ARG A 78 -19.14 7.79 14.96
N THR A 79 -18.83 9.04 15.28
CA THR A 79 -19.71 10.19 15.02
C THR A 79 -19.43 10.86 13.67
N MET A 80 -18.40 10.42 12.95
CA MET A 80 -17.98 11.01 11.68
C MET A 80 -18.67 10.34 10.50
N LYS A 81 -18.74 11.08 9.40
CA LYS A 81 -19.15 10.56 8.09
C LYS A 81 -17.99 10.58 7.09
N VAL A 82 -18.05 9.71 6.10
CA VAL A 82 -17.05 9.62 5.04
C VAL A 82 -16.90 10.98 4.32
N GLY A 83 -15.65 11.45 4.24
CA GLY A 83 -15.26 12.76 3.70
C GLY A 83 -15.21 13.90 4.72
N GLU A 84 -15.67 13.67 5.95
CA GLU A 84 -15.59 14.64 7.05
C GLU A 84 -14.14 14.80 7.52
N ILE A 85 -13.74 16.04 7.79
CA ILE A 85 -12.52 16.36 8.54
C ILE A 85 -12.92 16.96 9.88
N ALA A 86 -12.37 16.41 10.96
CA ALA A 86 -12.61 16.90 12.31
C ALA A 86 -11.30 17.02 13.09
N LYS A 87 -11.24 18.02 13.96
CA LYS A 87 -10.23 18.12 15.02
C LYS A 87 -10.78 17.44 16.27
N ILE A 88 -10.00 16.54 16.85
CA ILE A 88 -10.35 15.78 18.03
C ILE A 88 -9.33 16.15 19.11
N LYS A 89 -9.78 16.90 20.12
CA LYS A 89 -8.99 17.14 21.33
C LYS A 89 -9.22 15.97 22.28
N CYS A 90 -8.13 15.31 22.63
CA CYS A 90 -8.09 14.11 23.44
C CYS A 90 -7.38 14.42 24.76
N MET A 91 -8.11 14.37 25.86
CA MET A 91 -7.52 14.41 27.20
C MET A 91 -6.73 13.12 27.49
N PRO A 92 -5.79 13.15 28.46
CA PRO A 92 -4.86 12.04 28.65
C PRO A 92 -5.53 10.70 28.96
N ASP A 93 -6.60 10.69 29.77
CA ASP A 93 -7.33 9.47 30.16
C ASP A 93 -8.04 8.76 28.99
N TYR A 94 -8.23 9.50 27.89
CA TYR A 94 -8.80 9.02 26.62
C TYR A 94 -7.73 8.76 25.54
N GLY A 95 -6.48 9.10 25.83
CA GLY A 95 -5.30 8.90 24.98
C GLY A 95 -4.35 7.88 25.58
N TYR A 96 -3.15 8.33 25.97
CA TYR A 96 -2.05 7.50 26.47
C TYR A 96 -1.86 7.56 28.00
N GLY A 97 -2.68 8.33 28.70
CA GLY A 97 -2.70 8.44 30.15
C GLY A 97 -1.36 8.84 30.76
N SER A 98 -1.13 8.40 32.01
CA SER A 98 0.09 8.68 32.77
C SER A 98 1.33 7.93 32.27
N ALA A 99 1.16 6.92 31.41
CA ALA A 99 2.28 6.21 30.82
C ALA A 99 2.89 6.98 29.63
N GLY A 100 2.07 7.73 28.88
CA GLY A 100 2.48 8.31 27.61
C GLY A 100 2.80 7.23 26.57
N SER A 101 3.56 7.60 25.54
CA SER A 101 4.16 6.70 24.56
C SER A 101 5.55 7.22 24.19
N PRO A 102 6.58 6.88 24.97
CA PRO A 102 7.94 7.35 24.72
C PRO A 102 8.48 6.87 23.36
N PRO A 103 9.33 7.67 22.68
CA PRO A 103 9.83 8.97 23.13
C PRO A 103 8.90 10.16 22.83
N ASP A 104 7.90 9.99 21.97
CA ASP A 104 7.24 11.11 21.29
C ASP A 104 6.07 11.70 22.10
N ILE A 105 5.39 10.88 22.92
CA ILE A 105 4.23 11.31 23.71
C ILE A 105 4.58 11.26 25.20
N PRO A 106 4.65 12.41 25.89
CA PRO A 106 4.93 12.44 27.32
C PRO A 106 3.75 11.91 28.16
N PRO A 107 4.02 11.53 29.42
CA PRO A 107 2.98 11.26 30.42
C PRO A 107 1.94 12.38 30.53
N ASN A 108 0.67 12.02 30.64
CA ASN A 108 -0.45 12.94 30.82
C ASN A 108 -0.59 14.00 29.71
N ALA A 109 -0.13 13.69 28.49
CA ALA A 109 -0.24 14.61 27.36
C ALA A 109 -1.68 14.77 26.89
N THR A 110 -2.10 16.03 26.66
CA THR A 110 -3.29 16.33 25.86
C THR A 110 -2.90 16.34 24.39
N LEU A 111 -3.67 15.62 23.57
CA LEU A 111 -3.41 15.48 22.15
C LEU A 111 -4.50 16.18 21.34
N ILE A 112 -4.13 16.66 20.16
CA ILE A 112 -5.06 17.11 19.15
C ILE A 112 -4.81 16.24 17.91
N PHE A 113 -5.88 15.75 17.30
CA PHE A 113 -5.80 15.02 16.05
C PHE A 113 -6.65 15.73 15.01
N GLU A 114 -6.09 16.09 13.86
CA GLU A 114 -6.91 16.39 12.69
C GLU A 114 -7.07 15.09 11.91
N VAL A 115 -8.32 14.64 11.74
CA VAL A 115 -8.62 13.35 11.12
C VAL A 115 -9.61 13.54 9.98
N GLU A 116 -9.31 12.93 8.84
CA GLU A 116 -10.20 12.75 7.70
C GLU A 116 -10.68 11.30 7.65
N LEU A 117 -12.01 11.10 7.69
CA LEU A 117 -12.59 9.78 7.48
C LEU A 117 -12.69 9.49 5.98
N VAL A 118 -11.83 8.62 5.45
CA VAL A 118 -11.70 8.37 4.01
C VAL A 118 -12.71 7.34 3.51
N ALA A 119 -12.90 6.24 4.26
CA ALA A 119 -13.85 5.19 3.90
C ALA A 119 -14.32 4.38 5.12
N CYS A 120 -15.45 3.68 4.95
CA CYS A 120 -15.93 2.65 5.85
C CYS A 120 -16.16 1.36 5.05
N ARG A 121 -15.69 0.23 5.55
CA ARG A 121 -15.76 -1.06 4.85
C ARG A 121 -16.15 -2.18 5.80
N ALA A 122 -16.79 -3.20 5.22
CA ALA A 122 -17.11 -4.41 5.96
C ALA A 122 -15.84 -5.08 6.45
N ARG A 123 -15.95 -5.76 7.60
CA ARG A 123 -14.87 -6.65 8.04
C ARG A 123 -14.69 -7.68 6.94
N LYS A 124 -13.48 -7.75 6.38
CA LYS A 124 -13.10 -8.93 5.61
C LYS A 124 -13.08 -10.08 6.62
N SER A 125 -14.14 -10.91 6.60
CA SER A 125 -14.10 -12.23 7.22
C SER A 125 -12.77 -12.86 6.81
N SER A 126 -12.03 -13.39 7.76
CA SER A 126 -10.66 -13.89 7.62
C SER A 126 -10.57 -15.16 6.74
N ASN A 127 -11.36 -15.24 5.67
CA ASN A 127 -11.41 -16.32 4.71
C ASN A 127 -11.29 -15.80 3.26
N LEU A 128 -10.38 -14.86 3.03
CA LEU A 128 -9.85 -14.53 1.71
C LEU A 128 -8.38 -14.16 1.83
N GLY A 129 -7.49 -15.09 1.46
CA GLY A 129 -6.13 -14.78 1.07
C GLY A 129 -5.25 -14.32 2.24
N SER A 130 -4.71 -15.23 3.03
CA SER A 130 -3.67 -14.82 4.00
C SER A 130 -2.56 -14.09 3.24
N ALA A 131 -1.90 -13.11 3.86
CA ALA A 131 -0.75 -12.44 3.26
C ALA A 131 0.33 -13.43 2.77
N SER A 132 0.32 -14.67 3.26
CA SER A 132 1.13 -15.79 2.76
C SER A 132 0.65 -16.29 1.39
N GLU A 133 -0.65 -16.42 1.13
CA GLU A 133 -1.18 -16.88 -0.16
C GLU A 133 -0.94 -15.86 -1.29
N GLU A 134 -1.07 -14.56 -0.99
CA GLU A 134 -0.73 -13.49 -1.94
C GLU A 134 0.79 -13.48 -2.25
N ARG A 135 1.63 -13.69 -1.22
CA ARG A 135 3.10 -13.79 -1.36
C ARG A 135 3.51 -15.04 -2.15
N THR A 136 2.96 -16.21 -1.85
CA THR A 136 3.23 -17.46 -2.57
C THR A 136 2.83 -17.35 -4.03
N ARG A 137 1.67 -16.75 -4.33
CA ARG A 137 1.21 -16.56 -5.70
C ARG A 137 2.11 -15.61 -6.50
N LEU A 138 2.63 -14.56 -5.87
CA LEU A 138 3.59 -13.64 -6.49
C LEU A 138 4.95 -14.31 -6.74
N GLU A 139 5.44 -15.14 -5.83
CA GLU A 139 6.68 -15.91 -6.01
C GLU A 139 6.54 -16.96 -7.13
N GLU A 140 5.42 -17.69 -7.16
CA GLU A 140 5.11 -18.66 -8.22
C GLU A 140 5.07 -17.98 -9.61
N LEU A 141 4.41 -16.82 -9.71
CA LEU A 141 4.33 -16.06 -10.97
C LEU A 141 5.72 -15.55 -11.42
N LYS A 142 6.57 -15.09 -10.49
CA LYS A 142 7.95 -14.68 -10.80
C LYS A 142 8.78 -15.86 -11.32
N LYS A 143 8.71 -17.01 -10.66
CA LYS A 143 9.41 -18.23 -11.06
C LYS A 143 8.96 -18.71 -12.44
N GLN A 144 7.65 -18.69 -12.72
CA GLN A 144 7.12 -19.05 -14.04
C GLN A 144 7.63 -18.10 -15.15
N ARG A 145 7.71 -16.79 -14.88
CA ARG A 145 8.25 -15.82 -15.84
C ARG A 145 9.74 -16.01 -16.09
N GLU A 146 10.51 -16.35 -15.07
CA GLU A 146 11.94 -16.62 -15.20
C GLU A 146 12.20 -17.90 -16.01
N ILE A 147 11.48 -18.98 -15.71
CA ILE A 147 11.55 -20.23 -16.49
C ILE A 147 11.16 -19.98 -17.96
N ALA A 148 10.09 -19.23 -18.21
CA ALA A 148 9.65 -18.91 -19.56
C ALA A 148 10.63 -17.99 -20.32
N ALA A 149 11.37 -17.14 -19.62
CA ALA A 149 12.44 -16.33 -20.22
C ALA A 149 13.66 -17.19 -20.56
N ALA A 150 14.05 -18.09 -19.66
CA ALA A 150 15.18 -19.00 -19.88
C ALA A 150 14.93 -19.96 -21.05
N THR A 151 13.72 -20.53 -21.18
CA THR A 151 13.38 -21.41 -22.31
C THR A 151 13.38 -20.67 -23.64
N LYS A 152 12.86 -19.43 -23.69
CA LYS A 152 12.92 -18.60 -24.90
C LYS A 152 14.35 -18.24 -25.31
N GLU A 153 15.23 -17.94 -24.36
CA GLU A 153 16.64 -17.69 -24.65
C GLU A 153 17.37 -18.97 -25.10
N GLU A 154 17.07 -20.14 -24.52
CA GLU A 154 17.63 -21.41 -24.97
C GLU A 154 17.17 -21.78 -26.39
N GLU A 155 15.89 -21.60 -26.72
CA GLU A 155 15.36 -21.82 -28.07
C GLU A 155 15.97 -20.86 -29.10
N LYS A 156 16.14 -19.59 -28.73
CA LYS A 156 16.81 -18.59 -29.57
C LYS A 156 18.25 -18.98 -29.84
N LYS A 157 18.99 -19.43 -28.82
CA LYS A 157 20.37 -19.91 -28.96
C LYS A 157 20.46 -21.14 -29.88
N LYS A 158 19.58 -22.14 -29.68
CA LYS A 158 19.51 -23.33 -30.56
C LYS A 158 19.18 -22.96 -32.00
N ARG A 159 18.28 -22.00 -32.22
CA ARG A 159 17.93 -21.51 -33.57
C ARG A 159 19.08 -20.77 -34.23
N GLU A 160 19.82 -19.95 -33.47
CA GLU A 160 20.99 -19.24 -33.98
C GLU A 160 22.13 -20.21 -34.33
N GLU A 161 22.39 -21.19 -33.47
CA GLU A 161 23.38 -22.24 -33.71
C GLU A 161 23.01 -23.11 -34.94
N ALA A 162 21.74 -23.50 -35.07
CA ALA A 162 21.25 -24.22 -36.24
C ALA A 162 21.40 -23.39 -37.53
N LYS A 163 21.13 -22.08 -37.45
CA LYS A 163 21.31 -21.15 -38.57
C LYS A 163 22.78 -21.00 -38.95
N ALA A 164 23.68 -20.91 -37.97
CA ALA A 164 25.12 -20.84 -38.17
C ALA A 164 25.66 -22.14 -38.80
N ALA A 165 25.23 -23.30 -38.30
CA ALA A 165 25.61 -24.60 -38.85
C ALA A 165 25.12 -24.79 -40.31
N ALA A 166 23.90 -24.33 -40.62
CA ALA A 166 23.39 -24.34 -41.99
C ALA A 166 24.20 -23.42 -42.92
N ALA A 167 24.55 -22.22 -42.46
CA ALA A 167 25.38 -21.27 -43.23
C ALA A 167 26.78 -21.84 -43.53
N ALA A 168 27.43 -22.47 -42.55
CA ALA A 168 28.75 -23.10 -42.73
C ALA A 168 28.72 -24.22 -43.78
N ARG A 169 27.66 -25.05 -43.78
CA ARG A 169 27.47 -26.11 -44.80
C ARG A 169 27.30 -25.57 -46.22
N ILE A 170 26.65 -24.41 -46.38
CA ILE A 170 26.50 -23.76 -47.69
C ILE A 170 27.83 -23.21 -48.18
N GLN A 171 28.62 -22.55 -47.31
CA GLN A 171 29.94 -22.03 -47.66
C GLN A 171 30.93 -23.14 -48.07
N ALA A 172 30.94 -24.27 -47.36
CA ALA A 172 31.79 -25.42 -47.71
C ALA A 172 31.49 -25.96 -49.12
N LYS A 173 30.20 -26.05 -49.51
CA LYS A 173 29.80 -26.48 -50.86
C LYS A 173 30.18 -25.47 -51.97
N LEU A 174 30.18 -24.17 -51.67
CA LEU A 174 30.58 -23.13 -52.63
C LEU A 174 32.10 -23.06 -52.82
N GLY A 175 32.89 -23.38 -51.79
CA GLY A 175 34.35 -23.49 -51.88
C GLY A 175 34.81 -24.62 -52.81
N SER A 176 34.16 -25.79 -52.77
CA SER A 176 34.49 -26.92 -53.64
C SER A 176 34.16 -26.68 -55.12
N LYS A 177 33.21 -25.78 -55.44
CA LYS A 177 32.84 -25.45 -56.82
C LYS A 177 33.82 -24.48 -57.50
N LYS A 178 34.69 -23.79 -56.75
CA LYS A 178 35.73 -22.90 -57.29
C LYS A 178 37.03 -23.62 -57.71
N VAL A 179 37.24 -24.87 -57.30
CA VAL A 179 38.43 -25.67 -57.65
C VAL A 179 38.25 -26.45 -58.96
N GLN A 180 37.01 -26.65 -59.43
CA GLN A 180 36.70 -27.44 -60.63
C GLN A 180 36.44 -26.59 -61.89
N GLY A 181 37.06 -25.40 -61.97
CA GLY A 181 36.84 -24.42 -63.03
C GLY A 181 38.13 -23.78 -63.56
N LYS A 182 39.22 -24.54 -63.72
CA LYS A 182 40.42 -24.10 -64.46
C LYS A 182 41.15 -25.29 -65.08
N GLY A 183 40.52 -25.92 -66.06
CA GLY A 183 41.12 -26.99 -66.85
C GLY A 183 40.68 -26.90 -68.31
N LYS A 184 41.49 -26.22 -69.13
CA LYS A 184 41.87 -26.57 -70.52
C LYS A 184 42.32 -25.32 -71.29
N GLY A 185 43.63 -25.23 -71.54
CA GLY A 185 44.23 -24.21 -72.38
C GLY A 185 45.60 -24.65 -72.91
N LYS A 186 45.57 -25.55 -73.91
CA LYS A 186 46.45 -25.72 -75.08
C LYS A 186 48.00 -25.73 -74.97
N ALA A 187 48.54 -26.46 -75.96
CA ALA A 187 49.87 -26.39 -76.58
C ALA A 187 50.90 -27.36 -75.97
N LYS A 188 51.68 -28.13 -76.74
CA LYS A 188 51.86 -28.29 -78.19
C LYS A 188 52.50 -29.67 -78.40
#